data_AF-A0A3A5ICW5-F1
#
_entry.id   AF-A0A3A5ICW5-F1
#
_cell.length_a   1.000
_cell.length_b   1.000
_cell.length_c   1.000
_cell.angle_alpha   90.00
_cell.angle_beta   90.00
_cell.angle_gamma   90.00
#
_symmetry.space_group_name_H-M   'P 1'
#
loop_
_entity.id
_entity.type
_entity.pdbx_description
1 polymer ?
#
loop_
_entity_poly.entity_id
_entity_poly.type
_entity_poly.pdbx_seq_one_letter_code
_entity_poly.pdbx_strand_id
1 'polypeptide(L)'
;MIELFLVKPDYMMAIPVSTVTWSGQRYQAARKIEANILYTDVGLHFYQQVIEGDTLLFKWKGNELFRGTVFNRSRNKSGQLTLTAYDMLQYFLMNKDIYNFSGKRLDEILLKMCKDFEVPHGSFVNTKERVGKIIDQETSLYDIALRAMIDTHKASKRKFHIYSRLGKVHLTELKKQDIQWVLEVGNNIIDYTYDTSIEETATRVKLTSGEGNKTVTAVVTDSEGKKQFGVIQHFEKVSETLNKSALTKKEKRFWTRKKESKRS
;
A
#
# COMPACT_ATOMS: atom_id res chain seq x y z
N MET A 1 15.08 -13.26 -18.96
CA MET A 1 15.62 -14.17 -17.93
C MET A 1 15.28 -13.57 -16.57
N ILE A 2 14.85 -14.40 -15.60
CA ILE A 2 14.65 -14.00 -14.20
C ILE A 2 16.04 -13.90 -13.57
N GLU A 3 16.36 -12.77 -12.96
CA GLU A 3 17.67 -12.57 -12.35
C GLU A 3 17.47 -11.99 -10.94
N LEU A 4 17.82 -12.76 -9.91
CA LEU A 4 17.82 -12.30 -8.52
C LEU A 4 19.26 -12.23 -8.01
N PHE A 5 19.60 -11.14 -7.33
CA PHE A 5 20.93 -10.91 -6.79
C PHE A 5 20.88 -10.58 -5.31
N LEU A 6 21.82 -11.13 -4.55
CA LEU A 6 22.23 -10.62 -3.26
C LEU A 6 23.18 -9.44 -3.48
N VAL A 7 22.88 -8.30 -2.86
CA VAL A 7 23.72 -7.11 -2.89
C VAL A 7 24.35 -6.91 -1.52
N LYS A 8 25.69 -6.93 -1.49
CA LYS A 8 26.52 -6.59 -0.33
C LYS A 8 27.30 -5.30 -0.63
N PRO A 9 27.93 -4.66 0.36
CA PRO A 9 28.70 -3.44 0.14
C PRO A 9 29.78 -3.58 -0.94
N ASP A 10 30.50 -4.72 -0.95
CA ASP A 10 31.68 -4.90 -1.80
C ASP A 10 31.44 -5.79 -3.02
N TYR A 11 30.32 -6.52 -3.06
CA TYR A 11 30.04 -7.46 -4.15
C TYR A 11 28.54 -7.68 -4.38
N MET A 12 28.23 -8.20 -5.56
CA MET A 12 26.89 -8.67 -5.92
C MET A 12 26.97 -10.12 -6.37
N MET A 13 26.08 -10.96 -5.87
CA MET A 13 26.06 -12.40 -6.17
C MET A 13 24.70 -12.79 -6.77
N ALA A 14 24.71 -13.48 -7.90
CA ALA A 14 23.49 -14.05 -8.47
C ALA A 14 22.98 -15.20 -7.59
N ILE A 15 21.67 -15.22 -7.34
CA ILE A 15 20.99 -16.25 -6.56
C ILE A 15 20.19 -17.13 -7.54
N PRO A 16 20.47 -18.43 -7.64
CA PRO A 16 19.67 -19.34 -8.43
C PRO A 16 18.32 -19.58 -7.74
N VAL A 17 17.23 -19.19 -8.42
CA VAL A 17 15.86 -19.21 -7.90
C VAL A 17 14.99 -20.20 -8.66
N SER A 18 14.10 -20.91 -7.97
CA SER A 18 13.07 -21.73 -8.60
C SER A 18 11.86 -20.89 -8.98
N THR A 19 11.41 -20.01 -8.08
CA THR A 19 10.33 -19.06 -8.35
C THR A 19 10.62 -17.70 -7.74
N VAL A 20 10.13 -16.66 -8.41
CA VAL A 20 10.14 -15.28 -7.92
C VAL A 20 8.76 -14.69 -8.14
N THR A 21 8.12 -14.26 -7.06
CA THR A 21 6.85 -13.54 -7.09
C THR A 21 7.12 -12.12 -6.64
N TRP A 22 7.05 -11.17 -7.58
CA TRP A 22 7.08 -9.74 -7.28
C TRP A 22 5.66 -9.21 -7.27
N SER A 23 5.23 -8.61 -6.16
CA SER A 23 3.85 -8.20 -5.95
C SER A 23 3.74 -6.86 -5.22
N GLY A 24 2.55 -6.28 -5.33
CA GLY A 24 2.12 -5.17 -4.50
C GLY A 24 0.76 -4.67 -4.96
N GLN A 25 0.06 -3.97 -4.09
CA GLN A 25 -1.29 -3.48 -4.37
C GLN A 25 -1.31 -1.97 -4.50
N ARG A 26 -2.29 -1.42 -5.23
CA ARG A 26 -2.42 0.03 -5.43
C ARG A 26 -2.48 0.84 -4.12
N TYR A 27 -3.09 0.26 -3.09
CA TYR A 27 -3.27 0.90 -1.78
C TYR A 27 -2.29 0.39 -0.71
N GLN A 28 -1.34 -0.47 -1.07
CA GLN A 28 -0.24 -0.85 -0.21
C GLN A 28 1.00 -0.06 -0.59
N ALA A 29 1.70 0.47 0.42
CA ALA A 29 2.87 1.32 0.18
C ALA A 29 4.03 0.49 -0.39
N ALA A 30 4.43 -0.55 0.34
CA ALA A 30 5.58 -1.37 0.02
C ALA A 30 5.26 -2.42 -1.05
N ARG A 31 6.21 -2.63 -1.96
CA ARG A 31 6.26 -3.82 -2.80
C ARG A 31 6.97 -4.95 -2.07
N LYS A 32 6.55 -6.18 -2.34
CA LYS A 32 7.11 -7.41 -1.79
C LYS A 32 7.71 -8.24 -2.91
N ILE A 33 8.83 -8.88 -2.63
CA ILE A 33 9.30 -10.02 -3.40
C ILE A 33 9.32 -11.26 -2.50
N GLU A 34 8.86 -12.37 -3.04
CA GLU A 34 9.00 -13.69 -2.45
C GLU A 34 9.79 -14.56 -3.43
N ALA A 35 10.95 -15.04 -2.99
CA ALA A 35 11.82 -15.86 -3.81
C ALA A 35 12.04 -17.21 -3.14
N ASN A 36 11.83 -18.28 -3.90
CA ASN A 36 12.12 -19.62 -3.44
C ASN A 36 13.46 -20.09 -4.01
N ILE A 37 14.31 -20.54 -3.11
CA ILE A 37 15.65 -21.05 -3.40
C ILE A 37 15.83 -22.43 -2.81
N LEU A 38 16.55 -23.27 -3.54
CA LEU A 38 16.98 -24.57 -3.02
C LEU A 38 18.11 -24.32 -2.02
N TYR A 39 17.91 -24.75 -0.78
CA TYR A 39 18.84 -24.58 0.33
C TYR A 39 19.38 -25.94 0.74
N THR A 40 20.41 -26.37 0.01
CA THR A 40 21.09 -27.65 0.18
C THR A 40 22.58 -27.49 -0.11
N ASP A 41 23.40 -28.30 0.52
CA ASP A 41 24.83 -28.48 0.28
C ASP A 41 25.14 -29.82 -0.42
N VAL A 42 24.10 -30.53 -0.88
CA VAL A 42 24.25 -31.81 -1.57
C VAL A 42 24.64 -31.58 -3.03
N GLY A 43 25.62 -32.34 -3.52
CA GLY A 43 26.10 -32.26 -4.91
C GLY A 43 26.94 -31.02 -5.17
N LEU A 44 26.60 -30.26 -6.23
CA LEU A 44 27.26 -28.99 -6.57
C LEU A 44 26.57 -27.76 -5.96
N HIS A 45 25.59 -27.99 -5.08
CA HIS A 45 24.86 -26.91 -4.42
C HIS A 45 25.61 -26.43 -3.16
N PHE A 46 25.45 -25.16 -2.84
CA PHE A 46 25.96 -24.54 -1.63
C PHE A 46 24.86 -23.74 -0.95
N TYR A 47 24.92 -23.65 0.38
CA TYR A 47 23.97 -22.82 1.12
C TYR A 47 24.10 -21.35 0.72
N GLN A 48 22.99 -20.76 0.29
CA GLN A 48 22.95 -19.34 -0.05
C GLN A 48 23.13 -18.49 1.21
N GLN A 49 24.12 -17.60 1.21
CA GLN A 49 24.50 -16.75 2.35
C GLN A 49 23.59 -15.53 2.60
N VAL A 50 22.36 -15.55 2.08
CA VAL A 50 21.41 -14.45 2.28
C VAL A 50 20.88 -14.52 3.71
N ILE A 51 20.98 -13.41 4.45
CA ILE A 51 20.44 -13.24 5.79
C ILE A 51 19.42 -12.09 5.86
N GLU A 52 18.66 -12.02 6.94
CA GLU A 52 17.80 -10.87 7.24
C GLU A 52 18.63 -9.58 7.30
N GLY A 53 18.07 -8.49 6.78
CA GLY A 53 18.78 -7.21 6.61
C GLY A 53 19.55 -7.09 5.29
N ASP A 54 19.79 -8.18 4.58
CA ASP A 54 20.45 -8.11 3.27
C ASP A 54 19.59 -7.44 2.21
N THR A 55 20.25 -6.89 1.19
CA THR A 55 19.55 -6.31 0.03
C THR A 55 19.40 -7.35 -1.08
N LEU A 56 18.18 -7.53 -1.56
CA LEU A 56 17.88 -8.25 -2.79
C LEU A 56 17.63 -7.28 -3.93
N LEU A 57 18.17 -7.61 -5.10
CA LEU A 57 17.95 -6.92 -6.37
C LEU A 57 17.34 -7.90 -7.37
N PHE A 58 16.16 -7.58 -7.87
CA PHE A 58 15.48 -8.36 -8.89
C PHE A 58 15.46 -7.62 -10.23
N LYS A 59 15.90 -8.30 -11.27
CA LYS A 59 15.88 -7.84 -12.65
C LYS A 59 15.11 -8.79 -13.56
N TRP A 60 14.51 -8.21 -14.59
CA TRP A 60 13.90 -8.94 -15.69
C TRP A 60 14.40 -8.39 -17.01
N LYS A 61 15.03 -9.25 -17.82
CA LYS A 61 15.64 -8.87 -19.10
C LYS A 61 16.61 -7.68 -18.93
N GLY A 62 17.48 -7.73 -17.92
CA GLY A 62 18.45 -6.68 -17.62
C GLY A 62 17.90 -5.43 -16.93
N ASN A 63 16.58 -5.24 -16.85
CA ASN A 63 15.97 -4.08 -16.19
C ASN A 63 15.73 -4.36 -14.71
N GLU A 64 16.20 -3.47 -13.82
CA GLU A 64 15.87 -3.52 -12.39
C GLU A 64 14.40 -3.19 -12.17
N LEU A 65 13.70 -4.15 -11.56
CA LEU A 65 12.28 -4.02 -11.22
C LEU A 65 12.07 -3.80 -9.73
N PHE A 66 12.95 -4.36 -8.89
CA PHE A 66 12.81 -4.28 -7.45
C PHE A 66 14.16 -4.30 -6.75
N ARG A 67 14.30 -3.50 -5.70
CA ARG A 67 15.40 -3.55 -4.75
C ARG A 67 14.89 -3.30 -3.35
N GLY A 68 15.17 -4.21 -2.43
CA GLY A 68 14.60 -4.20 -1.09
C GLY A 68 15.37 -5.04 -0.08
N THR A 69 14.98 -4.94 1.18
CA THR A 69 15.65 -5.59 2.31
C THR A 69 14.96 -6.92 2.62
N VAL A 70 15.72 -7.98 2.93
CA VAL A 70 15.19 -9.26 3.41
C VAL A 70 14.68 -9.09 4.84
N PHE A 71 13.38 -9.30 5.04
CA PHE A 71 12.75 -9.22 6.36
C PHE A 71 12.50 -10.60 6.98
N ASN A 72 12.35 -11.63 6.16
CA ASN A 72 12.03 -12.96 6.65
C ASN A 72 12.68 -14.03 5.77
N ARG A 73 13.20 -15.06 6.45
CA ARG A 73 13.69 -16.31 5.87
C ARG A 73 12.94 -17.46 6.50
N SER A 74 12.27 -18.25 5.67
CA SER A 74 11.55 -19.44 6.11
C SER A 74 12.12 -20.67 5.40
N ARG A 75 12.49 -21.71 6.17
CA ARG A 75 12.98 -22.97 5.63
C ARG A 75 12.00 -24.09 5.96
N ASN A 76 11.76 -24.97 5.00
CA ASN A 76 10.98 -26.19 5.22
C ASN A 76 11.85 -27.46 5.20
N LYS A 77 11.25 -28.60 5.57
CA LYS A 77 11.92 -29.90 5.63
C LYS A 77 12.42 -30.41 4.28
N SER A 78 11.83 -29.96 3.16
CA SER A 78 12.26 -30.33 1.82
C SER A 78 13.49 -29.55 1.34
N GLY A 79 14.06 -28.69 2.18
CA GLY A 79 15.25 -27.90 1.82
C GLY A 79 14.93 -26.69 0.95
N GLN A 80 13.67 -26.25 0.87
CA GLN A 80 13.33 -24.97 0.25
C GLN A 80 13.49 -23.85 1.29
N LEU A 81 14.18 -22.78 0.88
CA LEU A 81 14.27 -21.53 1.60
C LEU A 81 13.46 -20.47 0.85
N THR A 82 12.50 -19.87 1.55
CA THR A 82 11.67 -18.77 1.06
C THR A 82 12.21 -17.47 1.65
N LEU A 83 12.67 -16.58 0.77
CA LEU A 83 13.10 -15.24 1.12
C LEU A 83 11.94 -14.28 0.89
N THR A 84 11.57 -13.50 1.92
CA THR A 84 10.65 -12.37 1.77
C THR A 84 11.42 -11.07 1.97
N ALA A 85 11.42 -10.23 0.94
CA ALA A 85 11.99 -8.90 1.00
C ALA A 85 10.97 -7.83 0.63
N TYR A 86 11.12 -6.66 1.22
CA TYR A 86 10.26 -5.49 0.96
C TYR A 86 11.10 -4.30 0.53
N ASP A 87 10.51 -3.42 -0.27
CA ASP A 87 11.18 -2.18 -0.66
C ASP A 87 11.25 -1.15 0.49
N MET A 88 11.86 0.01 0.22
CA MET A 88 12.10 1.04 1.25
C MET A 88 10.82 1.62 1.87
N LEU A 89 9.65 1.48 1.24
CA LEU A 89 8.40 1.94 1.83
C LEU A 89 7.90 1.05 2.98
N GLN A 90 8.49 -0.14 3.18
CA GLN A 90 8.21 -0.96 4.35
C GLN A 90 8.60 -0.25 5.65
N TYR A 91 9.71 0.50 5.64
CA TYR A 91 10.14 1.29 6.79
C TYR A 91 9.13 2.40 7.13
N PHE A 92 8.44 2.97 6.13
CA PHE A 92 7.37 3.94 6.35
C PHE A 92 6.12 3.31 7.01
N LEU A 93 5.88 2.01 6.79
CA LEU A 93 4.77 1.28 7.40
C LEU A 93 5.10 0.80 8.81
N MET A 94 6.35 0.42 9.07
CA MET A 94 6.77 -0.14 10.36
C MET A 94 7.05 0.93 11.41
N ASN A 95 7.55 2.09 10.99
CA ASN A 95 7.90 3.17 11.91
C ASN A 95 6.71 4.08 12.17
N LYS A 96 6.59 4.53 13.42
CA LYS A 96 5.64 5.55 13.86
C LYS A 96 6.35 6.66 14.59
N ASP A 97 5.78 7.85 14.54
CA ASP A 97 6.28 9.01 15.28
C ASP A 97 5.18 10.07 15.46
N ILE A 98 5.52 11.14 16.18
CA ILE A 98 4.71 12.33 16.38
C ILE A 98 5.37 13.49 15.63
N TYR A 99 4.69 13.98 14.58
CA TYR A 99 5.14 15.16 13.85
C TYR A 99 4.14 16.31 13.95
N ASN A 100 4.69 17.52 14.04
CA ASN A 100 3.94 18.76 13.91
C ASN A 100 4.57 19.60 12.80
N PHE A 101 4.00 19.53 11.61
CA PHE A 101 4.43 20.32 10.46
C PHE A 101 3.52 21.54 10.33
N SER A 102 4.11 22.71 10.09
CA SER A 102 3.38 23.94 9.80
C SER A 102 4.00 24.65 8.61
N GLY A 103 3.19 24.90 7.58
CA GLY A 103 3.62 25.65 6.39
C GLY A 103 4.75 24.98 5.60
N LYS A 104 4.88 23.65 5.66
CA LYS A 104 5.90 22.90 4.91
C LYS A 104 5.35 22.42 3.57
N ARG A 105 6.23 22.20 2.59
CA ARG A 105 5.86 21.50 1.35
C ARG A 105 5.94 19.99 1.55
N LEU A 106 5.25 19.22 0.70
CA LEU A 106 5.30 17.75 0.75
C LEU A 106 6.73 17.20 0.58
N ASP A 107 7.52 17.79 -0.33
CA ASP A 107 8.93 17.39 -0.49
C ASP A 107 9.77 17.63 0.77
N GLU A 108 9.52 18.72 1.50
CA GLU A 108 10.22 19.04 2.75
C GLU A 108 9.83 18.10 3.89
N ILE A 109 8.55 17.74 3.98
CA ILE A 109 8.02 16.79 4.96
C ILE A 109 8.66 15.41 4.76
N LEU A 110 8.58 14.89 3.54
CA LEU A 110 9.16 13.58 3.22
C LEU A 110 10.67 13.57 3.40
N LEU A 111 11.36 14.65 3.02
CA LEU A 111 12.81 14.76 3.20
C LEU A 111 13.18 14.70 4.68
N LYS A 112 12.44 15.39 5.54
CA LYS A 112 12.67 15.33 6.99
C LYS A 112 12.46 13.92 7.51
N MET A 113 11.35 13.28 7.19
CA MET A 113 11.05 11.92 7.64
C MET A 113 12.09 10.90 7.17
N CYS A 114 12.53 10.96 5.92
CA CYS A 114 13.60 10.09 5.42
C CYS A 114 14.92 10.31 6.17
N LYS A 115 15.27 11.56 6.50
CA LYS A 115 16.50 11.88 7.25
C LYS A 115 16.43 11.43 8.70
N ASP A 116 15.33 11.73 9.39
CA ASP A 116 15.14 11.41 10.80
C ASP A 116 15.19 9.88 11.05
N PHE A 117 14.77 9.07 10.08
CA PHE A 117 14.80 7.60 10.14
C PHE A 117 15.91 6.96 9.29
N GLU A 118 16.83 7.76 8.74
CA GLU A 118 17.95 7.31 7.89
C GLU A 118 17.50 6.41 6.70
N VAL A 119 16.27 6.61 6.21
CA VAL A 119 15.74 5.87 5.06
C VAL A 119 16.33 6.46 3.78
N PRO A 120 17.03 5.65 2.95
CA PRO A 120 17.61 6.15 1.71
C PRO A 120 16.56 6.76 0.79
N HIS A 121 16.85 7.95 0.27
CA HIS A 121 15.94 8.68 -0.61
C HIS A 121 16.66 9.23 -1.84
N GLY A 122 15.91 9.37 -2.93
CA GLY A 122 16.34 10.07 -4.14
C GLY A 122 16.15 11.58 -4.03
N SER A 123 16.33 12.28 -5.14
CA SER A 123 15.92 13.68 -5.26
C SER A 123 14.39 13.77 -5.31
N PHE A 124 13.79 14.58 -4.44
CA PHE A 124 12.36 14.86 -4.50
C PHE A 124 12.07 16.07 -5.39
N VAL A 125 11.00 15.96 -6.18
CA VAL A 125 10.50 17.07 -6.97
C VAL A 125 9.93 18.14 -6.03
N ASN A 126 10.26 19.42 -6.29
CA ASN A 126 9.69 20.51 -5.52
C ASN A 126 8.17 20.59 -5.75
N THR A 127 7.37 20.41 -4.70
CA THR A 127 5.90 20.36 -4.82
C THR A 127 5.24 21.73 -4.86
N LYS A 128 6.02 22.80 -4.64
CA LYS A 128 5.66 24.23 -4.62
C LYS A 128 4.71 24.65 -3.50
N GLU A 129 3.56 23.98 -3.38
CA GLU A 129 2.52 24.35 -2.43
C GLU A 129 2.91 23.98 -1.00
N ARG A 130 2.67 24.93 -0.08
CA ARG A 130 2.79 24.69 1.36
C ARG A 130 1.47 24.14 1.88
N VAL A 131 1.52 23.03 2.59
CA VAL A 131 0.35 22.49 3.27
C VAL A 131 0.12 23.24 4.59
N GLY A 132 -1.11 23.19 5.07
CA GLY A 132 -1.49 23.74 6.37
C GLY A 132 -0.81 23.00 7.53
N LYS A 133 -1.31 23.23 8.73
CA LYS A 133 -0.79 22.54 9.92
C LYS A 133 -1.19 21.07 9.90
N ILE A 134 -0.20 20.17 9.94
CA ILE A 134 -0.39 18.74 10.12
C ILE A 134 0.07 18.43 11.54
N ILE A 135 -0.86 17.96 12.38
CA ILE A 135 -0.58 17.51 13.75
C ILE A 135 -0.95 16.04 13.80
N ASP A 136 0.05 15.19 13.88
CA ASP A 136 -0.14 13.76 14.01
C ASP A 136 0.23 13.33 15.41
N GLN A 137 -0.63 12.51 16.03
CA GLN A 137 -0.29 11.74 17.22
C GLN A 137 0.63 10.58 16.80
N GLU A 138 0.82 9.57 17.65
CA GLU A 138 1.57 8.36 17.29
C GLU A 138 0.98 7.69 16.02
N THR A 139 1.56 7.98 14.87
CA THR A 139 1.03 7.60 13.56
C THR A 139 2.16 7.03 12.70
N SER A 140 1.85 6.06 11.84
CA SER A 140 2.83 5.55 10.88
C SER A 140 3.34 6.66 9.97
N LEU A 141 4.62 6.58 9.60
CA LEU A 141 5.22 7.55 8.67
C LEU A 141 4.44 7.58 7.35
N TYR A 142 3.96 6.42 6.88
CA TYR A 142 3.15 6.35 5.67
C TYR A 142 1.84 7.12 5.77
N ASP A 143 1.14 7.06 6.90
CA ASP A 143 -0.12 7.80 7.10
C ASP A 143 0.11 9.32 7.16
N ILE A 144 1.21 9.76 7.79
CA ILE A 144 1.62 11.17 7.82
C ILE A 144 1.91 11.65 6.39
N ALA A 145 2.68 10.87 5.62
CA ALA A 145 2.96 11.13 4.21
C ALA A 145 1.67 11.17 3.37
N LEU A 146 0.73 10.25 3.62
CA LEU A 146 -0.56 10.19 2.92
C LEU A 146 -1.40 11.43 3.19
N ARG A 147 -1.48 11.89 4.44
CA ARG A 147 -2.18 13.14 4.80
C ARG A 147 -1.54 14.34 4.11
N ALA A 148 -0.21 14.45 4.12
CA ALA A 148 0.50 15.50 3.42
C ALA A 148 0.26 15.49 1.90
N MET A 149 0.22 14.31 1.27
CA MET A 149 -0.15 14.15 -0.14
C MET A 149 -1.59 14.59 -0.42
N ILE A 150 -2.54 14.23 0.46
CA ILE A 150 -3.95 14.64 0.34
C ILE A 150 -4.10 16.15 0.45
N ASP A 151 -3.43 16.79 1.41
CA ASP A 151 -3.54 18.24 1.60
C ASP A 151 -2.84 19.02 0.48
N THR A 152 -1.70 18.51 -0.01
CA THR A 152 -1.05 19.05 -1.22
C THR A 152 -1.98 18.94 -2.43
N HIS A 153 -2.73 17.83 -2.57
CA HIS A 153 -3.70 17.68 -3.63
C HIS A 153 -4.87 18.66 -3.50
N LYS A 154 -5.39 18.89 -2.29
CA LYS A 154 -6.47 19.86 -2.06
C LYS A 154 -6.07 21.27 -2.49
N ALA A 155 -4.84 21.67 -2.15
CA ALA A 155 -4.28 22.99 -2.44
C ALA A 155 -3.91 23.15 -3.93
N SER A 156 -3.12 22.23 -4.48
CA SER A 156 -2.54 22.36 -5.83
C SER A 156 -3.38 21.78 -6.96
N LYS A 157 -4.35 20.91 -6.65
CA LYS A 157 -5.04 20.00 -7.59
C LYS A 157 -4.14 18.98 -8.31
N ARG A 158 -2.84 18.95 -8.01
CA ARG A 158 -1.88 17.97 -8.52
C ARG A 158 -1.88 16.75 -7.61
N LYS A 159 -1.67 15.55 -8.17
CA LYS A 159 -1.58 14.31 -7.39
C LYS A 159 -0.13 13.88 -7.32
N PHE A 160 0.32 13.52 -6.14
CA PHE A 160 1.67 13.01 -5.93
C PHE A 160 1.61 11.58 -5.37
N HIS A 161 2.68 10.84 -5.58
CA HIS A 161 2.87 9.50 -5.05
C HIS A 161 4.33 9.25 -4.71
N ILE A 162 4.55 8.48 -3.63
CA ILE A 162 5.86 7.99 -3.22
C ILE A 162 6.04 6.54 -3.64
N TYR A 163 7.23 6.18 -4.11
CA TYR A 163 7.56 4.83 -4.54
C TYR A 163 9.02 4.51 -4.25
N SER A 164 9.37 3.23 -4.17
CA SER A 164 10.77 2.80 -4.06
C SER A 164 11.36 2.46 -5.42
N ARG A 165 12.58 2.92 -5.71
CA ARG A 165 13.34 2.57 -6.91
C ARG A 165 14.83 2.72 -6.64
N LEU A 166 15.65 1.77 -7.13
CA LEU A 166 17.09 1.73 -6.85
C LEU A 166 17.42 1.70 -5.35
N GLY A 167 16.56 1.08 -4.54
CA GLY A 167 16.70 1.01 -3.08
C GLY A 167 16.57 2.37 -2.38
N LYS A 168 15.82 3.30 -2.98
CA LYS A 168 15.59 4.65 -2.44
C LYS A 168 14.12 5.02 -2.57
N VAL A 169 13.61 5.79 -1.62
CA VAL A 169 12.29 6.43 -1.73
C VAL A 169 12.37 7.58 -2.73
N HIS A 170 11.36 7.70 -3.60
CA HIS A 170 11.20 8.77 -4.58
C HIS A 170 9.82 9.40 -4.44
N LEU A 171 9.70 10.67 -4.85
CA LEU A 171 8.45 11.42 -4.92
C LEU A 171 8.23 11.86 -6.36
N THR A 172 7.06 11.57 -6.93
CA THR A 172 6.69 12.00 -8.28
C THR A 172 5.27 12.54 -8.35
N GLU A 173 5.01 13.38 -9.34
CA GLU A 173 3.67 13.78 -9.72
C GLU A 173 3.03 12.72 -10.62
N LEU A 174 1.81 12.31 -10.28
CA LEU A 174 0.95 11.47 -11.11
C LEU A 174 0.33 12.34 -12.20
N LYS A 175 0.92 12.30 -13.39
CA LYS A 175 0.33 12.87 -14.60
C LYS A 175 -0.64 11.87 -15.22
N LYS A 176 -1.65 12.35 -15.95
CA LYS A 176 -2.43 11.46 -16.84
C LYS A 176 -1.44 10.87 -17.85
N GLN A 177 -1.42 9.54 -17.95
CA GLN A 177 -0.69 8.87 -19.01
C GLN A 177 -1.51 8.99 -20.29
N ASP A 178 -0.87 9.39 -21.39
CA ASP A 178 -1.49 9.46 -22.71
C ASP A 178 -1.60 8.06 -23.38
N ILE A 179 -0.90 7.07 -22.83
CA ILE A 179 -0.88 5.70 -23.33
C ILE A 179 -1.92 4.87 -22.59
N GLN A 180 -2.94 4.42 -23.31
CA GLN A 180 -3.96 3.50 -22.81
C GLN A 180 -3.72 2.12 -23.41
N TRP A 181 -3.36 1.16 -22.56
CA TRP A 181 -3.29 -0.25 -22.97
C TRP A 181 -4.70 -0.80 -23.12
N VAL A 182 -4.99 -1.42 -24.27
CA VAL A 182 -6.26 -2.10 -24.53
C VAL A 182 -6.07 -3.58 -24.23
N LEU A 183 -6.93 -4.14 -23.37
CA LEU A 183 -7.00 -5.57 -23.10
C LEU A 183 -8.16 -6.16 -23.90
N GLU A 184 -7.87 -7.18 -24.71
CA GLU A 184 -8.82 -7.80 -25.62
C GLU A 184 -8.76 -9.33 -25.49
N VAL A 185 -9.92 -9.93 -25.22
CA VAL A 185 -10.08 -11.38 -25.11
C VAL A 185 -9.83 -12.02 -26.48
N GLY A 186 -8.98 -13.05 -26.52
CA GLY A 186 -8.57 -13.70 -27.76
C GLY A 186 -7.39 -13.03 -28.49
N ASN A 187 -6.88 -11.92 -27.96
CA ASN A 187 -5.71 -11.24 -28.52
C ASN A 187 -4.54 -11.20 -27.52
N ASN A 188 -4.65 -10.40 -26.46
CA ASN A 188 -3.55 -10.19 -25.50
C ASN A 188 -3.88 -10.62 -24.06
N ILE A 189 -5.07 -11.14 -23.82
CA ILE A 189 -5.46 -11.79 -22.56
C ILE A 189 -5.17 -13.29 -22.68
N ILE A 190 -4.32 -13.80 -21.79
CA ILE A 190 -4.03 -15.24 -21.70
C ILE A 190 -5.15 -15.97 -20.96
N ASP A 191 -5.62 -15.38 -19.87
CA ASP A 191 -6.69 -15.90 -19.03
C ASP A 191 -7.36 -14.75 -18.25
N TYR A 192 -8.60 -14.93 -17.81
CA TYR A 192 -9.28 -13.99 -16.93
C TYR A 192 -10.18 -14.71 -15.93
N THR A 193 -10.26 -14.17 -14.72
CA THR A 193 -11.27 -14.54 -13.73
C THR A 193 -12.13 -13.31 -13.47
N TYR A 194 -13.45 -13.49 -13.38
CA TYR A 194 -14.38 -12.42 -13.09
C TYR A 194 -15.25 -12.84 -11.90
N ASP A 195 -14.99 -12.21 -10.75
CA ASP A 195 -15.67 -12.53 -9.51
C ASP A 195 -16.63 -11.41 -9.11
N THR A 196 -17.82 -11.81 -8.63
CA THR A 196 -18.78 -10.89 -8.02
C THR A 196 -19.16 -11.37 -6.63
N SER A 197 -19.06 -10.50 -5.63
CA SER A 197 -19.35 -10.85 -4.23
C SER A 197 -20.26 -9.82 -3.56
N ILE A 198 -21.19 -10.31 -2.72
CA ILE A 198 -22.04 -9.50 -1.83
C ILE A 198 -21.49 -9.44 -0.39
N GLU A 199 -20.35 -10.07 -0.09
CA GLU A 199 -19.80 -10.14 1.27
C GLU A 199 -19.53 -8.76 1.88
N GLU A 200 -19.16 -7.80 1.02
CA GLU A 200 -18.92 -6.42 1.42
C GLU A 200 -20.10 -5.47 1.19
N THR A 201 -21.21 -5.99 0.65
CA THR A 201 -22.44 -5.25 0.40
C THR A 201 -23.21 -5.09 1.71
N ALA A 202 -23.91 -3.97 1.88
CA ALA A 202 -24.81 -3.77 3.01
C ALA A 202 -26.21 -3.49 2.49
N THR A 203 -27.22 -4.24 2.96
CA THR A 203 -28.64 -3.94 2.73
C THR A 203 -29.19 -3.00 3.82
N ARG A 204 -28.39 -2.71 4.86
CA ARG A 204 -28.69 -1.70 5.88
C ARG A 204 -27.41 -1.01 6.36
N VAL A 205 -27.40 0.32 6.43
CA VAL A 205 -26.32 1.10 7.05
C VAL A 205 -26.88 1.79 8.29
N LYS A 206 -26.28 1.55 9.45
CA LYS A 206 -26.63 2.18 10.72
C LYS A 206 -25.42 2.94 11.26
N LEU A 207 -25.52 4.26 11.31
CA LEU A 207 -24.51 5.11 11.94
C LEU A 207 -25.02 5.63 13.28
N THR A 208 -24.15 5.68 14.29
CA THR A 208 -24.43 6.34 15.57
C THR A 208 -23.38 7.41 15.88
N SER A 209 -23.78 8.47 16.57
CA SER A 209 -22.89 9.53 17.03
C SER A 209 -23.31 10.00 18.42
N GLY A 210 -22.34 10.33 19.27
CA GLY A 210 -22.55 10.72 20.68
C GLY A 210 -22.42 9.58 21.69
N GLU A 211 -22.62 9.92 22.97
CA GLU A 211 -22.49 9.00 24.11
C GLU A 211 -23.67 9.12 25.08
N GLY A 212 -24.00 8.01 25.74
CA GLY A 212 -25.12 7.92 26.68
C GLY A 212 -26.44 8.40 26.07
N ASN A 213 -27.16 9.24 26.81
CA ASN A 213 -28.48 9.74 26.44
C ASN A 213 -28.49 10.74 25.27
N LYS A 214 -27.32 11.13 24.73
CA LYS A 214 -27.20 12.04 23.57
C LYS A 214 -26.87 11.31 22.27
N THR A 215 -27.05 9.99 22.23
CA THR A 215 -26.75 9.19 21.03
C THR A 215 -27.76 9.47 19.92
N VAL A 216 -27.29 9.99 18.79
CA VAL A 216 -28.07 10.17 17.56
C VAL A 216 -27.81 8.97 16.64
N THR A 217 -28.88 8.42 16.06
CA THR A 217 -28.80 7.29 15.12
C THR A 217 -29.36 7.68 13.75
N ALA A 218 -28.67 7.30 12.68
CA ALA A 218 -29.15 7.36 11.30
C ALA A 218 -29.16 5.94 10.70
N VAL A 219 -30.22 5.61 9.96
CA VAL A 219 -30.40 4.30 9.32
C VAL A 219 -30.92 4.48 7.90
N VAL A 220 -30.25 3.88 6.91
CA VAL A 220 -30.87 3.50 5.62
C VAL A 220 -31.05 2.00 5.56
N THR A 221 -32.07 1.59 4.83
CA THR A 221 -32.30 0.20 4.44
C THR A 221 -32.61 0.12 2.96
N ASP A 222 -32.04 -0.87 2.29
CA ASP A 222 -32.43 -1.31 0.96
C ASP A 222 -33.60 -2.27 1.08
N SER A 223 -34.79 -1.82 0.72
CA SER A 223 -35.95 -2.71 0.77
C SER A 223 -35.81 -3.87 -0.24
N GLU A 224 -35.25 -3.61 -1.42
CA GLU A 224 -35.09 -4.63 -2.47
C GLU A 224 -33.96 -5.60 -2.12
N GLY A 225 -32.78 -5.09 -1.79
CA GLY A 225 -31.66 -5.91 -1.35
C GLY A 225 -31.98 -6.74 -0.10
N LYS A 226 -32.74 -6.18 0.86
CA LYS A 226 -33.23 -6.92 2.04
C LYS A 226 -34.14 -8.08 1.65
N LYS A 227 -35.04 -7.87 0.68
CA LYS A 227 -35.96 -8.91 0.20
C LYS A 227 -35.19 -10.05 -0.50
N GLN A 228 -34.12 -9.70 -1.22
CA GLN A 228 -33.34 -10.65 -2.00
C GLN A 228 -32.31 -11.42 -1.16
N PHE A 229 -31.57 -10.74 -0.28
CA PHE A 229 -30.41 -11.31 0.43
C PHE A 229 -30.54 -11.32 1.95
N GLY A 230 -31.64 -10.78 2.50
CA GLY A 230 -31.78 -10.56 3.94
C GLY A 230 -31.07 -9.31 4.45
N VAL A 231 -31.01 -9.15 5.77
CA VAL A 231 -30.42 -7.97 6.41
C VAL A 231 -28.91 -8.17 6.59
N ILE A 232 -28.12 -7.47 5.77
CA ILE A 232 -26.67 -7.35 5.90
C ILE A 232 -26.39 -5.93 6.39
N GLN A 233 -26.01 -5.79 7.67
CA GLN A 233 -25.89 -4.49 8.33
C GLN A 233 -24.43 -4.04 8.46
N HIS A 234 -24.12 -2.86 7.91
CA HIS A 234 -22.92 -2.12 8.27
C HIS A 234 -23.21 -1.18 9.44
N PHE A 235 -22.44 -1.30 10.51
CA PHE A 235 -22.55 -0.47 11.71
C PHE A 235 -21.24 0.27 11.97
N GLU A 236 -21.33 1.59 12.20
CA GLU A 236 -20.17 2.41 12.57
C GLU A 236 -20.59 3.48 13.59
N LYS A 237 -19.82 3.59 14.68
CA LYS A 237 -19.92 4.69 15.65
C LYS A 237 -18.97 5.80 15.19
N VAL A 238 -19.54 6.97 14.87
CA VAL A 238 -18.78 8.15 14.46
C VAL A 238 -18.24 8.84 15.70
N SER A 239 -16.92 9.09 15.73
CA SER A 239 -16.21 9.76 16.82
C SER A 239 -16.57 11.24 16.97
N GLU A 240 -16.92 11.90 15.87
CA GLU A 240 -17.41 13.28 15.85
C GLU A 240 -18.84 13.34 16.41
N THR A 241 -19.11 14.30 17.29
CA THR A 241 -20.48 14.62 17.74
C THR A 241 -21.22 15.35 16.61
N LEU A 242 -22.03 14.62 15.86
CA LEU A 242 -22.76 15.12 14.69
C LEU A 242 -24.25 15.27 15.01
N ASN A 243 -24.85 16.33 14.47
CA ASN A 243 -26.30 16.44 14.45
C ASN A 243 -26.91 15.44 13.45
N LYS A 244 -28.23 15.21 13.56
CA LYS A 244 -28.95 14.22 12.75
C LYS A 244 -28.79 14.45 11.24
N SER A 245 -28.82 15.71 10.78
CA SER A 245 -28.69 16.06 9.35
C SER A 245 -27.31 15.71 8.78
N ALA A 246 -26.24 16.06 9.52
CA ALA A 246 -24.87 15.72 9.14
C ALA A 246 -24.63 14.20 9.15
N LEU A 247 -25.19 13.50 10.15
CA LEU A 247 -25.09 12.05 10.26
C LEU A 247 -25.81 11.33 9.09
N THR A 248 -27.01 11.81 8.70
CA THR A 248 -27.74 11.29 7.52
C THR A 248 -27.00 11.53 6.21
N LYS A 249 -26.35 12.70 6.03
CA LYS A 249 -25.51 12.96 4.84
C LYS A 249 -24.33 11.98 4.77
N LYS A 250 -23.68 11.73 5.90
CA LYS A 250 -22.56 10.78 6.01
C LYS A 250 -23.05 9.36 5.71
N GLU A 251 -24.14 8.93 6.33
CA GLU A 251 -24.79 7.64 6.10
C GLU A 251 -25.13 7.41 4.62
N LYS A 252 -25.74 8.38 3.93
CA LYS A 252 -26.04 8.27 2.49
C LYS A 252 -24.77 8.08 1.63
N ARG A 253 -23.66 8.69 2.01
CA ARG A 253 -22.37 8.51 1.31
C ARG A 253 -21.82 7.10 1.53
N PHE A 254 -21.95 6.54 2.74
CA PHE A 254 -21.58 5.16 3.03
C PHE A 254 -22.47 4.17 2.28
N TRP A 255 -23.77 4.44 2.23
CA TRP A 255 -24.76 3.69 1.47
C TRP A 255 -24.39 3.56 -0.01
N THR A 256 -24.13 4.67 -0.69
CA THR A 256 -23.74 4.65 -2.12
C THR A 256 -22.49 3.80 -2.37
N ARG A 257 -21.56 3.73 -1.41
CA ARG A 257 -20.35 2.92 -1.51
C ARG A 257 -20.58 1.43 -1.23
N LYS A 258 -21.61 1.08 -0.46
CA LYS A 258 -21.84 -0.26 0.10
C LYS A 258 -23.06 -0.98 -0.47
N LYS A 259 -23.91 -0.32 -1.27
CA LYS A 259 -25.10 -0.93 -1.87
C LYS A 259 -24.76 -1.98 -2.95
N GLU A 260 -23.71 -1.75 -3.72
CA GLU A 260 -23.41 -2.58 -4.89
C GLU A 260 -22.56 -3.80 -4.53
N SER A 261 -22.71 -4.88 -5.31
CA SER A 261 -21.79 -6.00 -5.25
C SER A 261 -20.41 -5.55 -5.71
N LYS A 262 -19.38 -6.01 -5.00
CA LYS A 262 -18.01 -5.76 -5.44
C LYS A 262 -17.69 -6.66 -6.63
N ARG A 263 -16.94 -6.08 -7.56
CA ARG A 263 -16.40 -6.74 -8.74
C ARG A 263 -14.89 -6.64 -8.65
N SER A 264 -14.18 -7.73 -8.90
CA SER A 264 -12.72 -7.79 -8.90
C SER A 264 -12.21 -8.57 -10.09
#